data_AF-A0A942RFF1-F1
#
_entry.id   AF-A0A942RFF1-F1
#
_cell.length_a   1.000
_cell.length_b   1.000
_cell.length_c   1.000
_cell.angle_alpha   90.00
_cell.angle_beta   90.00
_cell.angle_gamma   90.00
#
_symmetry.space_group_name_H-M   'P 1'
#
loop_
_entity.id
_entity.type
_entity.pdbx_description
1 polymer ?
#
loop_
_entity_poly.entity_id
_entity_poly.type
_entity_poly.pdbx_seq_one_letter_code
_entity_poly.pdbx_strand_id
1 'polypeptide(L)'
;MRWAIKFFPGYALIDILQPCVTFNKVNTFAWYKKRAYKPQGHDPSDFNSALDLARQWGDKIPIGILYSVPRPTFESNFPLLQGDPLCTRPFNPSSLSHLQDEFL
;
A
#
# COMPACT_ATOMS: atom_id res chain seq x y z
N MET A 1 10.70 0.26 2.62
CA MET A 1 10.13 -1.10 2.55
C MET A 1 9.65 -1.63 3.90
N ARG A 2 10.48 -1.74 4.95
CA ARG A 2 10.05 -2.30 6.25
C ARG A 2 8.76 -1.68 6.81
N TRP A 3 8.63 -0.35 6.71
CA TRP A 3 7.45 0.35 7.20
C TRP A 3 6.16 -0.03 6.44
N ALA A 4 6.22 -0.09 5.11
CA ALA A 4 5.09 -0.48 4.27
C ALA A 4 4.59 -1.89 4.57
N ILE A 5 5.48 -2.82 4.92
CA ILE A 5 5.11 -4.22 5.22
C ILE A 5 4.61 -4.37 6.66
N LYS A 6 5.32 -3.79 7.63
CA LYS A 6 5.06 -4.06 9.05
C LYS A 6 4.03 -3.14 9.69
N PHE A 7 3.90 -1.92 9.19
CA PHE A 7 3.20 -0.86 9.92
C PHE A 7 2.11 -0.17 9.12
N PHE A 8 2.12 -0.24 7.78
CA PHE A 8 1.07 0.38 6.98
C PHE A 8 -0.15 -0.54 6.89
N PRO A 9 -1.30 -0.18 7.48
CA PRO A 9 -2.49 -1.03 7.46
C PRO A 9 -3.28 -0.76 6.18
N GLY A 10 -2.81 -1.30 5.05
CA GLY A 10 -3.50 -1.16 3.77
C GLY A 10 -2.59 -1.34 2.56
N TYR A 11 -3.03 -0.83 1.42
CA TYR A 11 -2.30 -0.90 0.16
C TYR A 11 -1.11 0.06 0.13
N ALA A 12 0.10 -0.47 -0.02
CA ALA A 12 1.31 0.32 -0.18
C ALA A 12 1.98 0.06 -1.53
N LEU A 13 2.19 1.14 -2.31
CA LEU A 13 2.99 1.10 -3.53
C LEU A 13 4.38 1.66 -3.25
N ILE A 14 5.42 0.92 -3.67
CA ILE A 14 6.81 1.37 -3.62
C ILE A 14 7.37 1.26 -5.04
N ASP A 15 7.53 2.40 -5.70
CA ASP A 15 8.29 2.47 -6.94
C ASP A 15 9.79 2.60 -6.62
N ILE A 16 10.61 1.72 -7.21
CA ILE A 16 12.05 1.64 -6.97
C ILE A 16 12.77 1.98 -8.27
N LEU A 17 13.45 3.12 -8.27
CA LEU A 17 14.30 3.55 -9.38
C LEU A 17 15.51 2.61 -9.51
N GLN A 18 15.38 1.60 -10.35
CA GLN A 18 16.41 0.58 -10.58
C GLN A 18 17.17 0.86 -11.89
N PRO A 19 18.49 1.14 -11.84
CA PRO A 19 19.27 1.27 -13.06
C PRO A 19 19.45 -0.08 -13.75
N CYS A 20 19.28 -0.12 -15.08
CA CYS A 20 19.58 -1.28 -15.92
C CYS A 20 20.93 -1.09 -16.62
N VAL A 21 22.00 -1.60 -16.03
CA VAL A 21 23.39 -1.36 -16.49
C VAL A 21 23.66 -1.85 -17.92
N THR A 22 22.93 -2.89 -18.36
CA THR A 22 23.14 -3.50 -19.69
C THR A 22 22.53 -2.66 -20.80
N PHE A 23 21.26 -2.27 -20.67
CA PHE A 23 20.49 -1.69 -21.78
C PHE A 23 20.23 -0.19 -21.64
N ASN A 24 20.01 0.33 -20.42
CA ASN A 24 19.70 1.73 -20.23
C ASN A 24 20.96 2.54 -19.87
N LYS A 25 21.59 3.10 -20.91
CA LYS A 25 22.80 3.93 -20.77
C LYS A 25 22.50 5.38 -20.39
N VAL A 26 21.22 5.80 -20.39
CA VAL A 26 20.80 7.17 -20.06
C VAL A 26 20.55 7.29 -18.55
N ASN A 27 19.65 6.47 -18.01
CA ASN A 27 19.25 6.51 -16.60
C ASN A 27 20.18 5.64 -15.75
N THR A 28 21.45 6.03 -15.68
CA THR A 28 22.49 5.33 -14.90
C THR A 28 22.36 5.60 -13.40
N PHE A 29 23.10 4.84 -12.58
CA PHE A 29 23.20 5.11 -11.15
C PHE A 29 23.63 6.55 -10.84
N ALA A 30 24.64 7.06 -11.54
CA ALA A 30 25.11 8.43 -11.37
C ALA A 30 24.05 9.47 -11.78
N TRP A 31 23.25 9.16 -12.81
CA TRP A 31 22.16 10.02 -13.27
C TRP A 31 21.09 10.16 -12.18
N TYR A 32 20.62 9.04 -11.61
CA TYR A 32 19.64 9.05 -10.52
C TYR A 32 20.21 9.68 -9.24
N LYS A 33 21.43 9.33 -8.83
CA LYS A 33 22.06 9.85 -7.61
C LYS A 33 22.16 11.37 -7.57
N LYS A 34 22.37 12.02 -8.72
CA LYS A 34 22.44 13.49 -8.82
C LYS A 34 21.07 14.18 -8.71
N ARG A 35 19.98 13.45 -8.99
CA ARG A 35 18.62 14.00 -9.16
C ARG A 35 17.68 13.63 -8.02
N ALA A 36 17.89 12.48 -7.40
CA ALA A 36 17.08 11.98 -6.31
C ALA A 36 17.25 12.86 -5.06
N TYR A 37 16.14 13.35 -4.50
CA TYR A 37 16.16 14.16 -3.28
C TYR A 37 14.94 13.87 -2.39
N LYS A 38 15.06 14.16 -1.09
CA LYS A 38 13.93 14.06 -0.14
C LYS A 38 13.30 15.44 0.02
N PRO A 39 12.01 15.62 -0.34
CA PRO A 39 11.28 16.86 -0.06
C PRO A 39 11.33 17.24 1.42
N GLN A 40 11.53 18.52 1.72
CA GLN A 40 11.53 19.05 3.08
C GLN A 40 10.19 19.74 3.35
N GLY A 41 9.60 19.52 4.53
CA GLY A 41 8.34 20.15 4.91
C GLY A 41 7.10 19.68 4.13
N HIS A 42 7.22 18.57 3.40
CA HIS A 42 6.09 17.97 2.69
C HIS A 42 5.12 17.30 3.67
N ASP A 43 3.82 17.55 3.50
CA ASP A 43 2.74 16.86 4.19
C ASP A 43 2.24 15.68 3.33
N PRO A 44 2.50 14.41 3.73
CA PRO A 44 2.07 13.24 2.98
C PRO A 44 0.55 13.00 2.99
N SER A 45 -0.24 13.77 3.75
CA SER A 45 -1.70 13.65 3.76
C SER A 45 -2.39 14.49 2.68
N ASP A 46 -1.71 15.50 2.11
CA ASP A 46 -2.21 16.29 1.00
C ASP A 46 -2.00 15.56 -0.34
N PHE A 47 -3.11 15.09 -0.91
CA PHE A 47 -3.11 14.37 -2.18
C PHE A 47 -2.60 15.21 -3.36
N ASN A 48 -2.94 16.51 -3.43
CA ASN A 48 -2.55 17.36 -4.55
C ASN A 48 -1.05 17.66 -4.48
N SER A 49 -0.56 18.04 -3.31
CA SER A 49 0.88 18.24 -3.08
C SER A 49 1.70 16.98 -3.40
N ALA A 50 1.21 15.81 -2.95
CA ALA A 50 1.84 14.54 -3.25
C ALA A 50 1.86 14.23 -4.77
N LEU A 51 0.79 14.53 -5.49
CA LEU A 51 0.69 14.33 -6.93
C LEU A 51 1.62 15.26 -7.70
N ASP A 52 1.72 16.52 -7.28
CA ASP A 52 2.63 17.50 -7.88
C ASP A 52 4.09 17.09 -7.68
N LEU A 53 4.45 16.56 -6.50
CA LEU A 53 5.75 15.92 -6.29
C LEU A 53 5.95 14.71 -7.20
N ALA A 54 4.98 13.78 -7.27
CA ALA A 54 5.09 12.57 -8.08
C ALA A 54 5.28 12.85 -9.58
N ARG A 55 4.81 14.00 -10.07
CA ARG A 55 4.98 14.46 -11.46
C ARG A 55 6.36 15.05 -11.75
N GLN A 56 7.16 15.36 -10.74
CA GLN A 56 8.51 15.91 -10.95
C GLN A 56 9.45 14.86 -11.55
N TRP A 57 10.01 15.18 -12.71
CA TRP A 57 10.98 14.33 -13.41
C TRP A 57 12.01 15.18 -14.15
N GLY A 58 13.12 14.57 -14.56
CA GLY A 58 14.19 15.25 -15.27
C GLY A 58 15.28 15.75 -14.32
N ASP A 59 15.23 17.01 -13.90
CA ASP A 59 16.32 17.61 -13.11
C ASP A 59 16.29 17.22 -11.63
N LYS A 60 15.10 16.98 -11.08
CA LYS A 60 14.89 16.57 -9.70
C LYS A 60 13.85 15.47 -9.65
N ILE A 61 14.11 14.46 -8.82
CA ILE A 61 13.24 13.30 -8.66
C ILE A 61 12.98 13.14 -7.16
N PRO A 62 11.77 13.43 -6.67
CA PRO A 62 11.47 13.30 -5.26
C PRO A 62 11.39 11.82 -4.87
N ILE A 63 12.03 11.47 -3.76
CA ILE A 63 12.02 10.13 -3.18
C ILE A 63 11.56 10.19 -1.72
N GLY A 64 10.98 9.09 -1.24
CA GLY A 64 10.44 8.98 0.12
C GLY A 64 8.96 8.64 0.11
N ILE A 65 8.26 9.00 1.17
CA ILE A 65 6.81 8.85 1.25
C ILE A 65 6.20 10.11 0.64
N LEU A 66 5.59 9.97 -0.54
CA LEU A 66 4.89 11.08 -1.20
C LEU A 66 3.45 11.20 -0.68
N TYR A 67 2.76 10.08 -0.51
CA TYR A 67 1.38 10.07 -0.01
C TYR A 67 1.18 8.95 1.00
N SER A 68 0.50 9.25 2.11
CA SER A 68 0.15 8.29 3.14
C SER A 68 -1.04 8.80 3.94
N VAL A 69 -2.17 8.11 3.82
CA VAL A 69 -3.37 8.40 4.61
C VAL A 69 -3.95 7.10 5.16
N PRO A 70 -4.53 7.13 6.38
CA PRO A 70 -5.30 5.99 6.86
C PRO A 70 -6.60 5.86 6.06
N ARG A 71 -6.89 4.66 5.58
CA ARG A 71 -8.18 4.29 4.99
C ARG A 71 -8.58 2.89 5.46
N PRO A 72 -9.89 2.57 5.52
CA PRO A 72 -10.33 1.20 5.76
C PRO A 72 -9.68 0.25 4.76
N THR A 73 -9.16 -0.87 5.24
CA THR A 73 -8.64 -1.92 4.36
C THR A 73 -9.79 -2.68 3.72
N PHE A 74 -9.53 -3.43 2.66
CA PHE A 74 -10.56 -4.25 2.04
C PHE A 74 -11.18 -5.22 3.04
N GLU A 75 -10.34 -5.90 3.83
CA GLU A 75 -10.70 -6.89 4.85
C GLU A 75 -11.52 -6.28 5.98
N SER A 76 -11.25 -5.02 6.36
CA SER A 76 -12.01 -4.34 7.42
C SER A 76 -13.49 -4.15 7.10
N ASN A 77 -13.88 -4.23 5.82
CA ASN A 77 -15.28 -4.16 5.40
C ASN A 77 -16.06 -5.47 5.65
N PHE A 78 -15.38 -6.54 6.05
CA PHE A 78 -15.99 -7.86 6.27
C PHE A 78 -15.89 -8.27 7.75
N PRO A 79 -16.88 -7.94 8.59
CA PRO A 79 -16.89 -8.33 10.01
C PRO A 79 -16.73 -9.84 10.22
N LEU A 80 -17.22 -10.65 9.28
CA LEU A 80 -17.12 -12.12 9.31
C LEU A 80 -15.67 -12.61 9.27
N LEU A 81 -14.74 -11.84 8.69
CA LEU A 81 -13.32 -12.17 8.63
C LEU A 81 -12.57 -11.82 9.92
N GLN A 82 -13.21 -11.15 10.89
CA GLN A 82 -12.60 -10.88 12.19
C GLN A 82 -12.50 -12.17 13.02
N GLY A 83 -11.40 -12.32 13.76
CA GLY A 83 -11.12 -13.46 14.63
C GLY A 83 -10.43 -14.63 13.91
N ASP A 84 -10.48 -15.80 14.52
CA ASP A 84 -9.79 -16.99 14.03
C ASP A 84 -10.32 -17.49 12.67
N PRO A 85 -9.56 -18.29 11.90
CA PRO A 85 -10.06 -18.93 10.69
C PRO A 85 -11.39 -19.66 10.92
N LEU A 86 -12.31 -19.62 9.95
CA LEU A 86 -13.63 -20.25 10.08
C LEU A 86 -13.54 -21.75 10.45
N CYS A 87 -12.53 -22.46 9.96
CA CYS A 87 -12.33 -23.88 10.26
C CYS A 87 -11.95 -24.19 11.71
N THR A 88 -11.47 -23.20 12.48
CA THR A 88 -11.12 -23.36 13.90
C THR A 88 -12.17 -22.77 14.83
N ARG A 89 -13.20 -22.09 14.30
CA ARG A 89 -14.28 -21.53 15.12
C ARG A 89 -15.20 -22.65 15.61
N PRO A 90 -15.71 -22.58 16.85
CA PRO A 90 -16.71 -23.53 17.32
C PRO A 90 -18.00 -23.40 16.49
N PHE A 91 -18.48 -24.52 15.96
CA PHE A 91 -19.71 -24.60 15.18
C PHE A 91 -20.78 -25.38 15.94
N ASN A 92 -21.97 -24.80 16.09
CA ASN A 92 -23.13 -25.46 16.67
C ASN A 92 -24.19 -25.67 15.57
N PRO A 93 -24.42 -26.91 15.10
CA PRO A 93 -25.42 -27.20 14.07
C PRO A 93 -26.83 -26.66 14.40
N SER A 94 -27.20 -26.63 15.68
CA SER A 94 -28.52 -26.16 16.12
C SER A 94 -28.73 -24.67 15.87
N SER A 95 -27.69 -23.87 15.60
CA SER A 95 -27.84 -22.45 15.27
C SER A 95 -28.43 -22.21 13.88
N LEU A 96 -28.42 -23.24 13.02
CA LEU A 96 -28.92 -23.19 11.64
C LEU A 96 -30.30 -23.83 11.47
N SER A 97 -31.00 -24.20 12.54
CA SER A 97 -32.31 -24.88 12.45
C SER A 97 -33.33 -24.09 11.63
N HIS A 98 -33.33 -22.77 11.75
CA HIS A 98 -34.20 -21.88 10.97
C HIS A 98 -34.01 -22.01 9.45
N LEU A 99 -32.80 -22.34 8.97
CA LEU A 99 -32.55 -22.58 7.55
C LEU A 99 -33.05 -23.96 7.12
N GLN A 100 -33.05 -24.95 8.02
CA GLN A 100 -33.63 -26.26 7.74
C GLN A 100 -35.15 -26.11 7.59
N ASP A 101 -35.80 -25.39 8.49
CA ASP A 101 -37.25 -25.13 8.43
C ASP A 101 -37.67 -24.31 7.19
N GLU A 102 -36.77 -23.47 6.65
CA GLU A 102 -37.04 -22.65 5.46
C GLU A 102 -36.86 -23.40 4.14
N PHE A 103 -35.90 -24.34 4.07
CA PHE A 103 -35.48 -24.97 2.81
C PHE A 103 -35.75 -26.48 2.72
N LEU A 104 -36.21 -27.14 3.78
CA LEU A 104 -36.64 -28.55 3.82
C LEU A 104 -38.11 -28.68 4.23
#